data_AF-A0A2V9Z2F6-F1
#
_entry.id   AF-A0A2V9Z2F6-F1
#
_cell.length_a   1.000
_cell.length_b   1.000
_cell.length_c   1.000
_cell.angle_alpha   90.00
_cell.angle_beta   90.00
_cell.angle_gamma   90.00
#
_symmetry.space_group_name_H-M   'P 1'
#
loop_
_entity.id
_entity.type
_entity.pdbx_description
1 polymer ?
#
loop_
_entity_poly.entity_id
_entity_poly.type
_entity_poly.pdbx_seq_one_letter_code
_entity_poly.pdbx_strand_id
1 'polypeptide(L)'
;MKIKATSLIGLWLFGLLTYPTAFGQAAPERLEAISTRLAQMKAFSERMPAKQRKMLSSGALGLFQVADKFDDVERGSRRLQPALSTPMSQPSRVGVALQEIEGLHTVSDPGQDVFSVLSGFTQSETHSAWCGNNVVVGFNDSGSVFESAVANVGGLSGNGVARSTDQGASYTDLMFLNPGSNFYNFLAGDPVLGCVDANNFYYASLFETGPPSAPVTAVSVSKSTDGGLTFADPVEAVAKDGFTHFLDKDWMAIDPTNPLKIYVTYTDFDTSGVCGPPTEVARVAIELVRTMNGGATWSTPSVIDQVCSPFSVPGLFVQGSQVAVDARGKAYVAWEFYAADYVTREIRIRKSDGEDNTFGPKVKVSDVVCSGDCSVLQGGFRADLDLQSMAVDRSATPTKGNVYIAWHDSRFVQFPDLASPTGFYGYADALVSASSNGGKTWSAPVRINQNVEPLPNGRGTDQYMPGIAVDKTGRVASCFYDRRLDPNNFFFNRFCAVSTDGAQTWADSRQTRFSSAPFHATDTFIQPLYMGDYDGVASDFTGINSGFVGAFQIITNLGDPNVFAVKLP
;
A
#
# COMPACT_ATOMS: atom_id res chain seq x y z
N MET A 1 48.26 -5.72 -48.24
CA MET A 1 48.83 -6.33 -47.00
C MET A 1 48.51 -5.37 -45.85
N LYS A 2 47.39 -5.43 -45.11
CA LYS A 2 46.88 -6.47 -44.16
C LYS A 2 47.99 -6.90 -43.19
N ILE A 3 47.93 -6.54 -41.90
CA ILE A 3 47.15 -7.18 -40.80
C ILE A 3 46.80 -6.10 -39.73
N LYS A 4 45.53 -5.68 -39.63
CA LYS A 4 44.50 -5.99 -38.59
C LYS A 4 44.80 -5.51 -37.15
N ALA A 5 44.05 -4.47 -36.77
CA ALA A 5 43.73 -4.10 -35.40
C ALA A 5 42.65 -5.05 -34.84
N THR A 6 42.81 -5.48 -33.60
CA THR A 6 41.82 -6.26 -32.86
C THR A 6 41.42 -5.46 -31.63
N SER A 7 40.14 -5.08 -31.59
CA SER A 7 39.48 -4.37 -30.51
C SER A 7 39.40 -5.22 -29.24
N LEU A 8 39.81 -4.65 -28.09
CA LEU A 8 39.35 -5.11 -26.78
C LEU A 8 38.03 -4.38 -26.46
N ILE A 9 36.91 -5.06 -26.75
CA ILE A 9 35.62 -4.82 -26.10
C ILE A 9 35.39 -6.08 -25.28
N GLY A 10 35.56 -5.98 -23.96
CA GLY A 10 35.46 -7.08 -23.02
C GLY A 10 34.33 -6.85 -22.03
N LEU A 11 33.35 -7.75 -22.05
CA LEU A 11 32.41 -8.10 -20.99
C LEU A 11 31.43 -7.03 -20.50
N TRP A 12 30.36 -6.81 -21.27
CA TRP A 12 29.00 -6.61 -20.77
C TRP A 12 28.06 -7.30 -21.78
N LEU A 13 26.99 -7.94 -21.32
CA LEU A 13 26.06 -8.85 -22.04
C LEU A 13 26.45 -10.32 -21.97
N PHE A 14 25.88 -11.04 -21.00
CA PHE A 14 25.10 -12.29 -21.19
C PHE A 14 24.70 -12.80 -19.80
N GLY A 15 23.46 -12.54 -19.40
CA GLY A 15 22.90 -13.01 -18.13
C GLY A 15 21.37 -13.15 -18.10
N LEU A 16 20.70 -13.27 -19.25
CA LEU A 16 19.23 -13.25 -19.35
C LEU A 16 18.63 -14.30 -20.28
N LEU A 17 19.29 -15.45 -20.48
CA LEU A 17 18.80 -16.48 -21.41
C LEU A 17 18.89 -17.89 -20.83
N THR A 18 18.20 -18.18 -19.73
CA THR A 18 17.77 -19.54 -19.33
C THR A 18 16.69 -19.50 -18.23
N TYR A 19 15.44 -19.17 -18.56
CA TYR A 19 14.31 -19.33 -17.61
C TYR A 19 13.06 -20.11 -18.09
N PRO A 20 13.11 -21.10 -19.01
CA PRO A 20 11.95 -22.00 -19.21
C PRO A 20 11.87 -23.19 -18.24
N THR A 21 12.85 -23.42 -17.34
CA THR A 21 12.94 -24.68 -16.57
C THR A 21 12.82 -24.56 -15.05
N ALA A 22 12.80 -23.35 -14.48
CA ALA A 22 12.90 -23.16 -13.02
C ALA A 22 11.64 -23.58 -12.25
N PHE A 23 10.44 -23.32 -12.77
CA PHE A 23 9.19 -23.81 -12.14
C PHE A 23 9.12 -25.35 -12.12
N GLY A 24 9.73 -26.01 -13.10
CA GLY A 24 9.84 -27.47 -13.16
C GLY A 24 10.97 -28.06 -12.31
N GLN A 25 11.82 -27.22 -11.70
CA GLN A 25 12.91 -27.62 -10.80
C GLN A 25 12.65 -27.26 -9.32
N ALA A 26 11.52 -26.62 -8.99
CA ALA A 26 11.11 -26.51 -7.61
C ALA A 26 10.98 -27.93 -7.02
N ALA A 27 11.67 -28.19 -5.91
CA ALA A 27 11.56 -29.49 -5.24
C ALA A 27 10.07 -29.79 -5.00
N PRO A 28 9.57 -31.01 -5.30
CA PRO A 28 8.15 -31.35 -5.11
C PRO A 28 7.61 -30.95 -3.73
N GLU A 29 8.45 -31.08 -2.71
CA GLU A 29 8.18 -30.67 -1.33
C GLU A 29 7.89 -29.16 -1.18
N ARG A 30 8.57 -28.28 -1.95
CA ARG A 30 8.34 -26.84 -1.97
C ARG A 30 6.97 -26.51 -2.56
N LEU A 31 6.64 -27.10 -3.71
CA LEU A 31 5.35 -26.87 -4.37
C LEU A 31 4.18 -27.37 -3.52
N GLU A 32 4.33 -28.53 -2.89
CA GLU A 32 3.35 -29.08 -1.95
C GLU A 32 3.16 -28.15 -0.75
N ALA A 33 4.24 -27.61 -0.19
CA ALA A 33 4.17 -26.68 0.92
C ALA A 33 3.47 -25.36 0.56
N ILE A 34 3.81 -24.77 -0.59
CA ILE A 34 3.15 -23.56 -1.11
C ILE A 34 1.67 -23.83 -1.37
N SER A 35 1.34 -24.94 -2.05
CA SER A 35 -0.04 -25.35 -2.33
C SER A 35 -0.85 -25.50 -1.04
N THR A 36 -0.28 -26.19 -0.05
CA THR A 36 -0.95 -26.40 1.23
C THR A 36 -1.18 -25.08 1.95
N ARG A 37 -0.20 -24.16 1.94
CA ARG A 37 -0.36 -22.84 2.55
C ARG A 37 -1.48 -22.03 1.92
N LEU A 38 -1.51 -21.97 0.59
CA LEU A 38 -2.53 -21.23 -0.15
C LEU A 38 -3.93 -21.82 0.09
N ALA A 39 -4.06 -23.15 0.16
CA ALA A 39 -5.31 -23.80 0.50
C ALA A 39 -5.84 -23.40 1.90
N GLN A 40 -4.96 -23.15 2.86
CA GLN A 40 -5.36 -22.68 4.19
C GLN A 40 -5.85 -21.24 4.18
N MET A 41 -5.16 -20.35 3.47
CA MET A 41 -5.59 -18.96 3.30
C MET A 41 -6.97 -18.90 2.65
N LYS A 42 -7.20 -19.73 1.63
CA LYS A 42 -8.51 -19.90 1.01
C LYS A 42 -9.56 -20.36 2.02
N ALA A 43 -9.29 -21.41 2.79
CA ALA A 43 -10.22 -21.93 3.78
C ALA A 43 -10.53 -20.91 4.89
N PHE A 44 -9.57 -20.06 5.25
CA PHE A 44 -9.79 -18.95 6.18
C PHE A 44 -10.71 -17.88 5.58
N SER A 45 -10.42 -17.43 4.36
CA SER A 45 -11.26 -16.48 3.60
C SER A 45 -12.72 -16.97 3.51
N GLU A 46 -12.94 -18.25 3.20
CA GLU A 46 -14.29 -18.83 3.08
C GLU A 46 -15.10 -18.79 4.39
N ARG A 47 -14.44 -18.70 5.56
CA ARG A 47 -15.10 -18.56 6.87
C ARG A 47 -15.49 -17.12 7.20
N MET A 48 -14.84 -16.13 6.58
CA MET A 48 -15.15 -14.72 6.80
C MET A 48 -16.45 -14.32 6.09
N PRO A 49 -17.39 -13.65 6.80
CA PRO A 49 -18.58 -13.06 6.19
C PRO A 49 -18.24 -12.20 4.98
N ALA A 50 -19.03 -12.29 3.90
CA ALA A 50 -18.74 -11.62 2.63
C ALA A 50 -18.55 -10.09 2.77
N LYS A 51 -19.34 -9.43 3.63
CA LYS A 51 -19.16 -8.00 3.92
C LYS A 51 -17.83 -7.70 4.60
N GLN A 52 -17.38 -8.55 5.53
CA GLN A 52 -16.09 -8.37 6.20
C GLN A 52 -14.92 -8.63 5.25
N ARG A 53 -15.03 -9.64 4.37
CA ARG A 53 -14.02 -9.87 3.33
C ARG A 53 -13.82 -8.66 2.42
N LYS A 54 -14.89 -7.97 2.04
CA LYS A 54 -14.79 -6.73 1.24
C LYS A 54 -14.03 -5.61 1.95
N MET A 55 -13.94 -5.66 3.27
CA MET A 55 -13.21 -4.68 4.07
C MET A 55 -11.72 -4.99 4.19
N LEU A 56 -11.21 -6.16 3.76
CA LEU A 56 -9.78 -6.50 3.84
C LEU A 56 -8.94 -5.65 2.89
N SER A 57 -7.64 -5.49 3.12
CA SER A 57 -6.78 -4.69 2.23
C SER A 57 -6.70 -5.28 0.82
N SER A 58 -6.22 -4.47 -0.11
CA SER A 58 -5.89 -4.89 -1.46
C SER A 58 -4.78 -5.97 -1.48
N GLY A 59 -3.75 -5.90 -0.64
CA GLY A 59 -2.76 -6.98 -0.48
C GLY A 59 -3.40 -8.29 0.02
N ALA A 60 -4.22 -8.24 1.07
CA ALA A 60 -4.93 -9.40 1.60
C ALA A 60 -5.90 -10.04 0.58
N LEU A 61 -6.61 -9.23 -0.19
CA LEU A 61 -7.49 -9.71 -1.26
C LEU A 61 -6.69 -10.31 -2.43
N GLY A 62 -5.54 -9.73 -2.78
CA GLY A 62 -4.60 -10.29 -3.75
C GLY A 62 -4.09 -11.67 -3.32
N LEU A 63 -3.70 -11.82 -2.05
CA LEU A 63 -3.30 -13.10 -1.48
C LEU A 63 -4.38 -14.18 -1.65
N PHE A 64 -5.63 -13.86 -1.32
CA PHE A 64 -6.73 -14.82 -1.49
C PHE A 64 -7.03 -15.13 -2.94
N GLN A 65 -6.86 -14.15 -3.83
CA GLN A 65 -7.03 -14.37 -5.26
C GLN A 65 -5.93 -15.29 -5.83
N VAL A 66 -4.67 -15.12 -5.40
CA VAL A 66 -3.57 -16.04 -5.71
C VAL A 66 -3.91 -17.44 -5.20
N ALA A 67 -4.36 -17.55 -3.95
CA ALA A 67 -4.75 -18.83 -3.36
C ALA A 67 -5.88 -19.53 -4.14
N ASP A 68 -6.88 -18.78 -4.61
CA ASP A 68 -7.98 -19.30 -5.40
C ASP A 68 -7.56 -19.78 -6.80
N LYS A 69 -6.51 -19.18 -7.38
CA LYS A 69 -6.03 -19.50 -8.73
C LYS A 69 -4.87 -20.48 -8.76
N PHE A 70 -4.25 -20.78 -7.63
CA PHE A 70 -3.05 -21.62 -7.59
C PHE A 70 -3.24 -23.01 -8.18
N ASP A 71 -4.39 -23.64 -7.94
CA ASP A 71 -4.73 -24.95 -8.51
C ASP A 71 -4.75 -24.94 -10.05
N ASP A 72 -5.21 -23.84 -10.67
CA ASP A 72 -5.21 -23.66 -12.13
C ASP A 72 -3.79 -23.54 -12.67
N VAL A 73 -2.93 -22.80 -11.96
CA VAL A 73 -1.52 -22.59 -12.29
C VAL A 73 -0.77 -23.91 -12.22
N GLU A 74 -0.96 -24.67 -11.14
CA GLU A 74 -0.36 -25.98 -10.97
C GLU A 74 -0.80 -26.94 -12.08
N ARG A 75 -2.11 -27.00 -12.38
CA ARG A 75 -2.62 -27.80 -13.51
C ARG A 75 -2.01 -27.38 -14.85
N GLY A 76 -1.88 -26.07 -15.09
CA GLY A 76 -1.26 -25.52 -16.29
C GLY A 76 0.21 -25.93 -16.41
N SER A 77 0.98 -25.78 -15.33
CA SER A 77 2.40 -26.14 -15.28
C SER A 77 2.64 -27.63 -15.55
N ARG A 78 1.81 -28.51 -14.98
CA ARG A 78 1.90 -29.97 -15.19
C ARG A 78 1.55 -30.39 -16.62
N ARG A 79 0.73 -29.62 -17.35
CA ARG A 79 0.45 -29.85 -18.78
C ARG A 79 1.60 -29.41 -19.68
N LEU A 80 2.48 -28.54 -19.20
CA LEU A 80 3.65 -28.01 -19.89
C LEU A 80 4.89 -28.87 -19.60
N GLN A 81 4.96 -30.10 -20.11
CA GLN A 81 6.25 -30.76 -20.42
C GLN A 81 6.06 -31.89 -21.45
N PRO A 82 6.83 -31.95 -22.57
CA PRO A 82 7.91 -31.09 -23.04
C PRO A 82 7.53 -30.40 -24.37
N ALA A 83 6.97 -29.20 -24.30
CA ALA A 83 6.92 -28.29 -25.44
C ALA A 83 7.06 -26.88 -24.91
N LEU A 84 8.29 -26.34 -24.97
CA LEU A 84 8.67 -24.92 -25.09
C LEU A 84 10.04 -24.69 -24.42
N SER A 85 11.10 -24.91 -25.21
CA SER A 85 12.47 -24.45 -24.93
C SER A 85 12.72 -23.06 -25.50
N THR A 86 11.68 -22.23 -25.64
CA THR A 86 11.81 -20.88 -26.18
C THR A 86 11.18 -19.92 -25.19
N PRO A 87 11.94 -18.98 -24.60
CA PRO A 87 11.36 -17.86 -23.89
C PRO A 87 10.34 -17.19 -24.81
N MET A 88 9.12 -16.95 -24.34
CA MET A 88 8.28 -15.93 -24.99
C MET A 88 8.93 -14.58 -24.73
N SER A 89 9.97 -14.24 -25.49
CA SER A 89 10.28 -12.84 -25.71
C SER A 89 9.06 -12.29 -26.44
N GLN A 90 8.14 -11.62 -25.75
CA GLN A 90 7.24 -10.71 -26.47
C GLN A 90 8.10 -9.51 -26.87
N PRO A 91 8.43 -9.34 -28.16
CA PRO A 91 9.18 -8.16 -28.62
C PRO A 91 8.32 -6.88 -28.54
N SER A 92 7.09 -6.98 -28.03
CA SER A 92 6.00 -6.04 -28.24
C SER A 92 5.62 -5.18 -27.03
N ARG A 93 6.07 -5.48 -25.80
CA ARG A 93 5.89 -4.53 -24.66
C ARG A 93 7.00 -3.46 -24.60
N VAL A 94 8.19 -3.78 -25.10
CA VAL A 94 9.34 -2.85 -25.21
C VAL A 94 9.03 -1.65 -26.13
N GLY A 95 8.02 -1.76 -27.00
CA GLY A 95 7.69 -0.79 -28.05
C GLY A 95 6.88 0.43 -27.64
N VAL A 96 6.42 0.54 -26.39
CA VAL A 96 5.86 1.77 -25.84
C VAL A 96 6.60 2.08 -24.55
N ALA A 97 7.92 2.27 -24.64
CA ALA A 97 8.59 3.16 -23.72
C ALA A 97 7.77 4.46 -23.72
N LEU A 98 7.02 4.69 -22.65
CA LEU A 98 6.45 6.00 -22.37
C LEU A 98 7.66 6.94 -22.34
N GLN A 99 7.87 7.61 -23.47
CA GLN A 99 8.96 8.53 -23.73
C GLN A 99 9.14 9.37 -22.47
N GLU A 100 10.31 9.32 -21.81
CA GLU A 100 10.56 9.96 -20.50
C GLU A 100 9.82 11.31 -20.45
N ILE A 101 8.72 11.32 -19.70
CA ILE A 101 7.89 12.50 -19.57
C ILE A 101 8.63 13.36 -18.56
N GLU A 102 9.06 14.56 -18.96
CA GLU A 102 9.75 15.48 -18.06
C GLU A 102 9.00 15.62 -16.73
N GLY A 103 9.63 15.17 -15.63
CA GLY A 103 9.09 15.18 -14.27
C GLY A 103 8.26 13.95 -13.83
N LEU A 104 7.98 13.02 -14.74
CA LEU A 104 7.29 11.75 -14.46
C LEU A 104 8.24 10.57 -14.76
N HIS A 105 8.59 9.83 -13.72
CA HIS A 105 9.63 8.82 -13.75
C HIS A 105 9.02 7.43 -13.64
N THR A 106 9.38 6.54 -14.55
CA THR A 106 9.02 5.11 -14.46
C THR A 106 9.69 4.49 -13.24
N VAL A 107 8.93 3.76 -12.42
CA VAL A 107 9.39 3.13 -11.17
C VAL A 107 9.45 1.61 -11.32
N SER A 108 8.34 1.00 -11.77
CA SER A 108 8.33 -0.41 -12.18
C SER A 108 8.74 -0.53 -13.64
N ASP A 109 9.38 -1.64 -14.03
CA ASP A 109 9.78 -1.91 -15.40
C ASP A 109 8.76 -2.83 -16.09
N PRO A 110 7.88 -2.30 -16.99
CA PRO A 110 6.88 -3.12 -17.68
C PRO A 110 7.52 -4.19 -18.61
N GLY A 111 8.82 -4.08 -18.89
CA GLY A 111 9.58 -5.11 -19.59
C GLY A 111 9.78 -6.39 -18.77
N GLN A 112 9.55 -6.35 -17.46
CA GLN A 112 9.66 -7.48 -16.53
C GLN A 112 8.34 -8.25 -16.36
N ASP A 113 7.22 -7.68 -16.84
CA ASP A 113 5.87 -8.28 -16.89
C ASP A 113 5.72 -9.42 -17.96
N VAL A 114 6.67 -10.36 -18.03
CA VAL A 114 6.79 -11.31 -19.16
C VAL A 114 6.34 -12.74 -18.85
N PHE A 115 5.73 -12.97 -17.69
CA PHE A 115 5.42 -14.33 -17.23
C PHE A 115 4.11 -14.90 -17.78
N SER A 116 3.08 -14.09 -17.94
CA SER A 116 1.74 -14.56 -18.34
C SER A 116 0.93 -13.49 -19.07
N VAL A 117 0.11 -13.92 -20.03
CA VAL A 117 -0.89 -13.05 -20.66
C VAL A 117 -2.16 -12.88 -19.80
N LEU A 118 -2.26 -13.61 -18.70
CA LEU A 118 -3.42 -13.63 -17.79
C LEU A 118 -3.11 -12.99 -16.42
N SER A 119 -1.83 -12.77 -16.09
CA SER A 119 -1.41 -12.33 -14.76
C SER A 119 0.05 -11.87 -14.74
N GLY A 120 0.48 -11.24 -13.64
CA GLY A 120 1.87 -10.93 -13.34
C GLY A 120 2.33 -9.59 -13.90
N PHE A 121 1.43 -8.61 -13.92
CA PHE A 121 1.66 -7.29 -14.51
C PHE A 121 0.86 -6.17 -13.81
N THR A 122 0.31 -6.44 -12.63
CA THR A 122 -0.49 -5.47 -11.90
C THR A 122 0.26 -4.98 -10.69
N GLN A 123 0.62 -3.69 -10.70
CA GLN A 123 1.20 -3.01 -9.57
C GLN A 123 0.31 -1.91 -9.00
N SER A 124 0.25 -1.80 -7.68
CA SER A 124 -0.57 -0.81 -6.96
C SER A 124 -0.06 -0.56 -5.53
N GLU A 125 -0.81 0.21 -4.72
CA GLU A 125 -0.54 0.47 -3.31
C GLU A 125 0.90 0.88 -3.06
N THR A 126 1.23 2.10 -3.48
CA THR A 126 2.61 2.54 -3.44
C THR A 126 2.92 3.20 -2.10
N HIS A 127 4.13 2.98 -1.57
CA HIS A 127 4.66 3.78 -0.48
C HIS A 127 6.12 4.11 -0.74
N SER A 128 6.53 5.32 -0.37
CA SER A 128 7.89 5.80 -0.60
C SER A 128 8.56 6.14 0.72
N ALA A 129 9.86 5.90 0.81
CA ALA A 129 10.73 6.46 1.84
C ALA A 129 11.87 7.24 1.17
N TRP A 130 12.15 8.45 1.66
CA TRP A 130 13.21 9.30 1.13
C TRP A 130 14.20 9.67 2.24
N CYS A 131 15.47 9.30 2.08
CA CYS A 131 16.57 9.72 2.94
C CYS A 131 17.79 10.16 2.13
N GLY A 132 18.12 11.46 2.19
CA GLY A 132 19.27 12.02 1.50
C GLY A 132 19.14 11.87 -0.02
N ASN A 133 20.06 11.14 -0.65
CA ASN A 133 20.01 10.90 -2.10
C ASN A 133 19.15 9.69 -2.50
N ASN A 134 18.78 8.84 -1.54
CA ASN A 134 18.11 7.59 -1.84
C ASN A 134 16.60 7.70 -1.61
N VAL A 135 15.84 7.21 -2.58
CA VAL A 135 14.40 6.98 -2.46
C VAL A 135 14.14 5.51 -2.71
N VAL A 136 13.33 4.89 -1.86
CA VAL A 136 12.85 3.52 -2.08
C VAL A 136 11.33 3.58 -2.20
N VAL A 137 10.80 2.87 -3.20
CA VAL A 137 9.36 2.70 -3.42
C VAL A 137 9.04 1.22 -3.27
N GLY A 138 8.05 0.91 -2.44
CA GLY A 138 7.40 -0.40 -2.43
C GLY A 138 6.03 -0.31 -3.06
N PHE A 139 5.59 -1.41 -3.64
CA PHE A 139 4.28 -1.54 -4.27
C PHE A 139 3.84 -3.00 -4.21
N ASN A 140 2.53 -3.25 -4.16
CA ASN A 140 2.01 -4.57 -4.47
C ASN A 140 2.38 -4.90 -5.91
N ASP A 141 2.77 -6.14 -6.16
CA ASP A 141 3.16 -6.60 -7.49
C ASP A 141 2.80 -8.08 -7.68
N SER A 142 1.86 -8.36 -8.59
CA SER A 142 1.53 -9.72 -8.96
C SER A 142 2.67 -10.44 -9.72
N GLY A 143 3.56 -9.70 -10.38
CA GLY A 143 4.74 -10.21 -11.07
C GLY A 143 5.74 -10.82 -10.11
N SER A 144 6.01 -10.14 -9.00
CA SER A 144 6.88 -10.56 -7.90
C SER A 144 6.61 -11.99 -7.40
N VAL A 145 5.34 -12.46 -7.45
CA VAL A 145 4.98 -13.83 -7.03
C VAL A 145 5.66 -14.86 -7.94
N PHE A 146 5.69 -14.59 -9.24
CA PHE A 146 6.34 -15.46 -10.22
C PHE A 146 7.86 -15.32 -10.17
N GLU A 147 8.37 -14.11 -10.02
CA GLU A 147 9.81 -13.82 -9.97
C GLU A 147 10.48 -14.49 -8.78
N SER A 148 9.89 -14.36 -7.59
CA SER A 148 10.37 -15.02 -6.37
C SER A 148 10.24 -16.56 -6.44
N ALA A 149 9.19 -17.07 -7.08
CA ALA A 149 9.04 -18.50 -7.35
C ALA A 149 10.18 -19.03 -8.24
N VAL A 150 10.44 -18.35 -9.36
CA VAL A 150 11.48 -18.69 -10.35
C VAL A 150 12.89 -18.53 -9.80
N ALA A 151 13.15 -17.47 -9.05
CA ALA A 151 14.44 -17.21 -8.41
C ALA A 151 14.78 -18.27 -7.34
N ASN A 152 13.78 -19.04 -6.89
CA ASN A 152 13.93 -20.14 -5.93
C ASN A 152 14.61 -19.70 -4.63
N VAL A 153 14.26 -18.50 -4.15
CA VAL A 153 14.82 -17.88 -2.94
C VAL A 153 14.31 -18.52 -1.63
N GLY A 154 13.26 -19.34 -1.71
CA GLY A 154 12.59 -19.94 -0.56
C GLY A 154 11.10 -19.67 -0.62
N GLY A 155 10.67 -18.58 0.02
CA GLY A 155 9.28 -18.11 0.04
C GLY A 155 8.82 -17.45 -1.27
N LEU A 156 7.63 -16.86 -1.21
CA LEU A 156 7.02 -16.05 -2.26
C LEU A 156 6.85 -14.60 -1.80
N SER A 157 6.87 -13.67 -2.74
CA SER A 157 6.62 -12.26 -2.46
C SER A 157 5.64 -11.69 -3.46
N GLY A 158 4.57 -11.06 -2.98
CA GLY A 158 3.68 -10.19 -3.75
C GLY A 158 4.05 -8.71 -3.63
N ASN A 159 5.25 -8.41 -3.13
CA ASN A 159 5.76 -7.06 -2.94
C ASN A 159 6.89 -6.78 -3.93
N GLY A 160 6.72 -5.72 -4.71
CA GLY A 160 7.77 -5.13 -5.52
C GLY A 160 8.59 -4.09 -4.76
N VAL A 161 9.81 -3.84 -5.24
CA VAL A 161 10.71 -2.80 -4.70
C VAL A 161 11.42 -2.09 -5.84
N ALA A 162 11.44 -0.77 -5.81
CA ALA A 162 12.27 0.03 -6.71
C ALA A 162 13.09 1.05 -5.92
N ARG A 163 14.24 1.44 -6.48
CA ARG A 163 15.20 2.33 -5.83
C ARG A 163 15.68 3.43 -6.76
N SER A 164 15.76 4.65 -6.22
CA SER A 164 16.47 5.78 -6.79
C SER A 164 17.68 6.14 -5.93
N THR A 165 18.77 6.55 -6.57
CA THR A 165 19.98 7.09 -5.91
C THR A 165 20.24 8.56 -6.24
N ASP A 166 19.28 9.22 -6.90
CA ASP A 166 19.37 10.59 -7.40
C ASP A 166 18.16 11.44 -6.97
N GLN A 167 17.67 11.16 -5.76
CA GLN A 167 16.55 11.87 -5.12
C GLN A 167 15.24 11.77 -5.91
N GLY A 168 14.98 10.62 -6.52
CA GLY A 168 13.77 10.31 -7.26
C GLY A 168 13.75 10.79 -8.71
N ALA A 169 14.90 11.12 -9.30
CA ALA A 169 15.00 11.54 -10.70
C ALA A 169 15.11 10.35 -11.68
N SER A 170 15.53 9.18 -11.21
CA SER A 170 15.45 7.90 -11.92
C SER A 170 15.33 6.74 -10.94
N TYR A 171 14.70 5.65 -11.38
CA TYR A 171 14.50 4.45 -10.57
C TYR A 171 15.03 3.21 -11.28
N THR A 172 15.49 2.26 -10.47
CA THR A 172 15.76 0.88 -10.87
C THR A 172 14.73 0.00 -10.19
N ASP A 173 13.96 -0.74 -10.99
CA ASP A 173 13.11 -1.83 -10.49
C ASP A 173 14.00 -2.98 -10.00
N LEU A 174 13.80 -3.40 -8.76
CA LEU A 174 14.54 -4.47 -8.10
C LEU A 174 13.74 -5.78 -8.07
N MET A 175 12.63 -5.85 -8.81
CA MET A 175 11.70 -6.98 -8.81
C MET A 175 11.05 -7.09 -7.43
N PHE A 176 11.23 -8.22 -6.75
CA PHE A 176 10.52 -8.56 -5.53
C PHE A 176 11.30 -8.26 -4.24
N LEU A 177 10.58 -7.96 -3.16
CA LEU A 177 11.11 -7.96 -1.80
C LEU A 177 11.51 -9.39 -1.38
N ASN A 178 12.71 -9.56 -0.82
CA ASN A 178 13.22 -10.85 -0.36
C ASN A 178 12.28 -11.49 0.68
N PRO A 179 11.64 -12.64 0.39
CA PRO A 179 10.75 -13.33 1.33
C PRO A 179 11.50 -14.26 2.30
N GLY A 180 12.82 -14.38 2.17
CA GLY A 180 13.65 -15.30 2.95
C GLY A 180 13.57 -16.76 2.50
N SER A 181 14.40 -17.57 3.14
CA SER A 181 14.68 -18.96 2.71
C SER A 181 13.61 -20.00 3.06
N ASN A 182 12.66 -19.67 3.94
CA ASN A 182 11.58 -20.58 4.34
C ASN A 182 10.49 -20.62 3.26
N PHE A 183 10.20 -21.81 2.74
CA PHE A 183 9.21 -22.00 1.67
C PHE A 183 7.75 -21.81 2.11
N TYR A 184 7.47 -21.70 3.42
CA TYR A 184 6.16 -21.30 3.92
C TYR A 184 5.95 -19.78 3.93
N ASN A 185 7.01 -18.99 3.72
CA ASN A 185 6.93 -17.53 3.74
C ASN A 185 6.17 -17.01 2.52
N PHE A 186 5.24 -16.11 2.77
CA PHE A 186 4.56 -15.31 1.76
C PHE A 186 4.49 -13.86 2.25
N LEU A 187 5.19 -12.93 1.57
CA LEU A 187 5.01 -11.49 1.76
C LEU A 187 3.81 -11.04 0.93
N ALA A 188 2.69 -10.70 1.56
CA ALA A 188 1.38 -10.63 0.92
C ALA A 188 1.01 -9.26 0.33
N GLY A 189 1.77 -8.22 0.64
CA GLY A 189 1.54 -6.86 0.12
C GLY A 189 1.50 -5.80 1.22
N ASP A 190 0.73 -4.75 0.97
CA ASP A 190 0.56 -3.54 1.79
C ASP A 190 1.90 -2.92 2.21
N PRO A 191 2.72 -2.49 1.25
CA PRO A 191 4.07 -2.04 1.56
C PRO A 191 4.07 -0.70 2.29
N VAL A 192 4.71 -0.64 3.46
CA VAL A 192 4.95 0.61 4.19
C VAL A 192 6.42 0.79 4.48
N LEU A 193 7.00 1.88 3.99
CA LEU A 193 8.45 2.12 4.03
C LEU A 193 8.83 3.25 4.96
N GLY A 194 9.98 3.09 5.62
CA GLY A 194 10.62 4.15 6.40
C GLY A 194 12.13 4.10 6.23
N CYS A 195 12.80 5.21 6.54
CA CYS A 195 14.26 5.26 6.55
C CYS A 195 14.76 6.13 7.72
N VAL A 196 15.98 5.88 8.15
CA VAL A 196 16.63 6.68 9.22
C VAL A 196 17.77 7.53 8.68
N ASP A 197 18.44 7.06 7.63
CA ASP A 197 19.54 7.71 6.95
C ASP A 197 19.64 7.17 5.51
N ALA A 198 20.63 7.64 4.75
CA ALA A 198 20.79 7.27 3.35
C ALA A 198 21.10 5.77 3.13
N ASN A 199 21.48 5.01 4.15
CA ASN A 199 21.81 3.59 4.03
C ASN A 199 20.74 2.67 4.63
N ASN A 200 20.06 3.11 5.67
CA ASN A 200 19.17 2.26 6.47
C ASN A 200 17.70 2.53 6.14
N PHE A 201 17.08 1.55 5.47
CA PHE A 201 15.66 1.54 5.11
C PHE A 201 14.97 0.34 5.75
N TYR A 202 13.67 0.48 6.00
CA TYR A 202 12.79 -0.54 6.55
C TYR A 202 11.56 -0.65 5.66
N TYR A 203 11.10 -1.89 5.45
CA TYR A 203 9.94 -2.23 4.64
C TYR A 203 9.03 -3.13 5.48
N ALA A 204 7.85 -2.63 5.81
CA ALA A 204 6.81 -3.40 6.46
C ALA A 204 5.88 -4.03 5.41
N SER A 205 5.39 -5.23 5.69
CA SER A 205 4.46 -5.94 4.82
C SER A 205 3.66 -6.98 5.61
N LEU A 206 2.42 -7.21 5.18
CA LEU A 206 1.65 -8.40 5.55
C LEU A 206 2.47 -9.66 5.28
N PHE A 207 2.54 -10.54 6.27
CA PHE A 207 3.41 -11.69 6.22
C PHE A 207 2.72 -12.95 6.72
N GLU A 208 2.79 -13.98 5.92
CA GLU A 208 2.12 -15.24 6.17
C GLU A 208 3.18 -16.35 6.17
N THR A 209 3.23 -17.14 7.25
CA THR A 209 4.27 -18.17 7.43
C THR A 209 3.78 -19.34 8.30
N GLY A 210 4.69 -20.24 8.67
CA GLY A 210 4.42 -21.42 9.49
C GLY A 210 3.86 -22.60 8.70
N PRO A 211 4.06 -23.84 9.20
CA PRO A 211 3.57 -25.03 8.54
C PRO A 211 2.05 -25.12 8.62
N PRO A 212 1.41 -25.99 7.82
CA PRO A 212 -0.03 -26.14 7.83
C PRO A 212 -0.63 -26.55 9.18
N SER A 213 0.11 -27.27 10.00
CA SER A 213 -0.34 -27.63 11.35
C SER A 213 -0.32 -26.47 12.35
N ALA A 214 0.38 -25.38 12.05
CA ALA A 214 0.54 -24.20 12.89
C ALA A 214 0.77 -22.95 12.01
N PRO A 215 -0.26 -22.53 11.24
CA PRO A 215 -0.15 -21.37 10.38
C PRO A 215 0.00 -20.11 11.23
N VAL A 216 0.80 -19.17 10.75
CA VAL A 216 1.05 -17.87 11.37
C VAL A 216 0.63 -16.78 10.41
N THR A 217 -0.15 -15.82 10.91
CA THR A 217 -0.37 -14.51 10.29
C THR A 217 0.45 -13.48 11.05
N ALA A 218 1.12 -12.59 10.34
CA ALA A 218 2.14 -11.71 10.88
C ALA A 218 2.17 -10.38 10.12
N VAL A 219 2.81 -9.39 10.75
CA VAL A 219 3.36 -8.23 10.05
C VAL A 219 4.86 -8.34 10.15
N SER A 220 5.55 -8.30 9.02
CA SER A 220 7.01 -8.37 8.98
C SER A 220 7.63 -7.01 8.77
N VAL A 221 8.90 -6.86 9.16
CA VAL A 221 9.74 -5.73 8.80
C VAL A 221 11.06 -6.26 8.25
N SER A 222 11.35 -5.95 6.99
CA SER A 222 12.62 -6.24 6.33
C SER A 222 13.52 -5.00 6.37
N LYS A 223 14.81 -5.20 6.62
CA LYS A 223 15.78 -4.10 6.76
C LYS A 223 16.79 -4.09 5.62
N SER A 224 17.06 -2.91 5.08
CA SER A 224 18.19 -2.63 4.20
C SER A 224 19.26 -1.84 4.93
N THR A 225 20.53 -2.06 4.58
CA THR A 225 21.70 -1.34 5.10
C THR A 225 22.60 -0.77 3.99
N ASP A 226 22.15 -0.87 2.74
CA ASP A 226 22.88 -0.44 1.52
C ASP A 226 22.08 0.60 0.72
N GLY A 227 21.19 1.31 1.40
CA GLY A 227 20.40 2.40 0.85
C GLY A 227 19.19 1.93 0.05
N GLY A 228 18.64 0.77 0.38
CA GLY A 228 17.48 0.17 -0.27
C GLY A 228 17.81 -0.69 -1.49
N LEU A 229 19.06 -1.11 -1.68
CA LEU A 229 19.45 -1.96 -2.80
C LEU A 229 19.12 -3.43 -2.51
N THR A 230 19.35 -3.89 -1.28
CA THR A 230 18.96 -5.22 -0.83
C THR A 230 18.29 -5.16 0.53
N PHE A 231 17.41 -6.12 0.80
CA PHE A 231 16.72 -6.28 2.07
C PHE A 231 17.02 -7.66 2.67
N ALA A 232 17.31 -7.68 3.97
CA ALA A 232 17.44 -8.90 4.74
C ALA A 232 16.11 -9.67 4.82
N ASP A 233 16.19 -10.92 5.26
CA ASP A 233 15.01 -11.76 5.50
C ASP A 233 13.99 -11.05 6.43
N PRO A 234 12.69 -11.27 6.21
CA PRO A 234 11.63 -10.63 6.99
C PRO A 234 11.71 -11.03 8.47
N VAL A 235 11.64 -10.03 9.35
CA VAL A 235 11.52 -10.24 10.79
C VAL A 235 10.07 -9.98 11.21
N GLU A 236 9.43 -10.95 11.86
CA GLU A 236 8.09 -10.81 12.41
C GLU A 236 8.05 -9.70 13.49
N ALA A 237 7.44 -8.56 13.16
CA ALA A 237 7.15 -7.52 14.14
C ALA A 237 6.06 -7.98 15.13
N VAL A 238 5.13 -8.78 14.62
CA VAL A 238 4.13 -9.52 15.38
C VAL A 238 3.80 -10.80 14.64
N ALA A 239 3.43 -11.84 15.39
CA ALA A 239 2.95 -13.12 14.86
C ALA A 239 1.77 -13.60 15.71
N LYS A 240 0.73 -14.12 15.06
CA LYS A 240 -0.46 -14.70 15.69
C LYS A 240 -0.85 -16.02 15.05
N ASP A 241 -1.66 -16.79 15.77
CA ASP A 241 -2.24 -18.04 15.28
C ASP A 241 -3.16 -17.78 14.08
N GLY A 242 -2.72 -18.20 12.89
CA GLY A 242 -3.44 -18.04 11.64
C GLY A 242 -4.71 -18.90 11.52
N PHE A 243 -4.99 -19.79 12.48
CA PHE A 243 -6.30 -20.45 12.54
C PHE A 243 -7.39 -19.56 13.09
N THR A 244 -7.03 -18.60 13.93
CA THR A 244 -7.98 -17.77 14.68
C THR A 244 -7.81 -16.28 14.42
N HIS A 245 -6.68 -15.84 13.87
CA HIS A 245 -6.39 -14.46 13.55
C HIS A 245 -6.12 -14.24 12.05
N PHE A 246 -6.29 -13.01 11.60
CA PHE A 246 -5.73 -12.49 10.35
C PHE A 246 -5.30 -11.04 10.55
N LEU A 247 -4.04 -10.75 10.28
CA LEU A 247 -3.49 -9.40 10.38
C LEU A 247 -3.56 -8.72 9.03
N ASP A 248 -3.95 -7.45 9.04
CA ASP A 248 -4.22 -6.70 7.82
C ASP A 248 -3.96 -5.19 8.01
N LYS A 249 -3.68 -4.48 6.92
CA LYS A 249 -3.46 -3.02 6.88
C LYS A 249 -2.42 -2.55 7.89
N ASP A 250 -1.21 -3.07 7.76
CA ASP A 250 -0.13 -2.58 8.58
C ASP A 250 0.28 -1.15 8.20
N TRP A 251 0.87 -0.46 9.17
CA TRP A 251 1.51 0.83 8.96
C TRP A 251 2.69 0.98 9.90
N MET A 252 3.73 1.67 9.44
CA MET A 252 4.98 1.81 10.16
C MET A 252 5.41 3.27 10.28
N ALA A 253 5.97 3.63 11.43
CA ALA A 253 6.65 4.90 11.61
C ALA A 253 7.92 4.77 12.45
N ILE A 254 8.94 5.50 12.04
CA ILE A 254 10.23 5.58 12.72
C ILE A 254 10.24 6.82 13.62
N ASP A 255 10.71 6.66 14.85
CA ASP A 255 10.85 7.77 15.79
C ASP A 255 12.04 8.66 15.37
N PRO A 256 11.82 9.94 15.02
CA PRO A 256 12.91 10.82 14.59
C PRO A 256 13.88 11.18 15.71
N THR A 257 13.52 10.93 16.98
CA THR A 257 14.38 11.19 18.13
C THR A 257 15.25 9.97 18.50
N ASN A 258 14.90 8.78 18.00
CA ASN A 258 15.65 7.55 18.19
C ASN A 258 15.47 6.64 16.96
N PRO A 259 16.45 6.56 16.04
CA PRO A 259 16.35 5.79 14.81
C PRO A 259 16.27 4.27 15.03
N LEU A 260 16.46 3.78 16.26
CA LEU A 260 16.26 2.37 16.61
C LEU A 260 14.83 2.07 17.07
N LYS A 261 13.99 3.09 17.23
CA LYS A 261 12.62 2.94 17.69
C LYS A 261 11.66 3.06 16.52
N ILE A 262 10.93 1.97 16.28
CA ILE A 262 9.96 1.84 15.19
C ILE A 262 8.65 1.35 15.78
N TYR A 263 7.55 1.93 15.31
CA TYR A 263 6.19 1.52 15.64
C TYR A 263 5.57 0.87 14.42
N VAL A 264 4.84 -0.23 14.66
CA VAL A 264 4.00 -0.88 13.66
C VAL A 264 2.60 -0.98 14.23
N THR A 265 1.62 -0.48 13.50
CA THR A 265 0.18 -0.63 13.79
C THR A 265 -0.46 -1.51 12.74
N TYR A 266 -1.50 -2.26 13.12
CA TYR A 266 -2.21 -3.14 12.20
C TYR A 266 -3.63 -3.40 12.71
N THR A 267 -4.47 -3.94 11.82
CA THR A 267 -5.80 -4.45 12.17
C THR A 267 -5.70 -5.95 12.47
N ASP A 268 -6.21 -6.38 13.62
CA ASP A 268 -6.34 -7.78 14.00
C ASP A 268 -7.80 -8.25 13.86
N PHE A 269 -8.01 -9.21 12.98
CA PHE A 269 -9.27 -9.93 12.80
C PHE A 269 -9.26 -11.22 13.62
N ASP A 270 -9.77 -11.12 14.84
CA ASP A 270 -9.65 -12.17 15.83
C ASP A 270 -10.99 -12.91 16.01
N THR A 271 -10.97 -14.19 15.65
CA THR A 271 -12.11 -15.11 15.66
C THR A 271 -12.07 -16.06 16.86
N SER A 272 -11.11 -15.90 17.78
CA SER A 272 -10.90 -16.80 18.94
C SER A 272 -12.00 -16.72 20.02
N GLY A 273 -12.96 -15.79 19.87
CA GLY A 273 -14.11 -15.65 20.78
C GLY A 273 -13.84 -14.82 22.03
N VAL A 274 -12.78 -14.00 22.04
CA VAL A 274 -12.30 -13.28 23.24
C VAL A 274 -13.02 -11.96 23.55
N CYS A 275 -14.06 -11.58 22.79
CA CYS A 275 -14.76 -10.30 22.95
C CYS A 275 -16.22 -10.49 23.38
N GLY A 276 -16.72 -9.61 24.25
CA GLY A 276 -18.13 -9.50 24.65
C GLY A 276 -18.63 -10.59 25.63
N PRO A 277 -19.64 -10.31 26.46
CA PRO A 277 -20.27 -11.34 27.30
C PRO A 277 -21.31 -12.18 26.50
N PRO A 278 -21.32 -13.53 26.60
CA PRO A 278 -20.53 -14.41 27.48
C PRO A 278 -19.38 -15.15 26.75
N THR A 279 -18.59 -14.47 25.90
CA THR A 279 -17.49 -14.95 25.03
C THR A 279 -17.88 -15.90 23.89
N GLU A 280 -18.42 -15.34 22.78
CA GLU A 280 -18.62 -16.05 21.50
C GLU A 280 -18.62 -15.10 20.26
N VAL A 281 -18.02 -13.90 20.32
CA VAL A 281 -18.02 -12.99 19.16
C VAL A 281 -16.62 -12.57 18.73
N ALA A 282 -16.48 -12.24 17.44
CA ALA A 282 -15.24 -11.75 16.87
C ALA A 282 -14.79 -10.46 17.55
N ARG A 283 -13.48 -10.25 17.55
CA ARG A 283 -12.83 -9.00 17.91
C ARG A 283 -12.19 -8.42 16.66
N VAL A 284 -12.45 -7.14 16.40
CA VAL A 284 -11.67 -6.37 15.43
C VAL A 284 -10.92 -5.30 16.23
N ALA A 285 -9.60 -5.30 16.17
CA ALA A 285 -8.77 -4.42 16.99
C ALA A 285 -7.71 -3.70 16.16
N ILE A 286 -7.46 -2.44 16.49
CA ILE A 286 -6.23 -1.75 16.13
C ILE A 286 -5.22 -2.03 17.22
N GLU A 287 -4.12 -2.67 16.86
CA GLU A 287 -3.04 -2.99 17.76
C GLU A 287 -1.74 -2.33 17.32
N LEU A 288 -0.80 -2.23 18.27
CA LEU A 288 0.51 -1.64 18.06
C LEU A 288 1.59 -2.52 18.68
N VAL A 289 2.67 -2.74 17.93
CA VAL A 289 3.94 -3.26 18.43
C VAL A 289 5.05 -2.24 18.17
N ARG A 290 6.14 -2.34 18.93
CA ARG A 290 7.32 -1.50 18.72
C ARG A 290 8.61 -2.25 18.95
N THR A 291 9.67 -1.74 18.34
CA THR A 291 11.05 -2.11 18.62
C THR A 291 11.78 -0.93 19.27
N MET A 292 12.84 -1.23 20.02
CA MET A 292 13.79 -0.26 20.58
C MET A 292 15.22 -0.48 20.09
N ASN A 293 15.43 -1.47 19.21
CA ASN A 293 16.73 -1.95 18.76
C ASN A 293 16.75 -2.18 17.23
N GLY A 294 16.03 -1.35 16.48
CA GLY A 294 16.08 -1.32 15.02
C GLY A 294 15.50 -2.58 14.37
N GLY A 295 14.46 -3.17 14.97
CA GLY A 295 13.72 -4.30 14.43
C GLY A 295 14.22 -5.67 14.88
N ALA A 296 15.26 -5.76 15.72
CA ALA A 296 15.80 -7.04 16.18
C ALA A 296 14.85 -7.79 17.14
N THR A 297 14.14 -7.05 18.00
CA THR A 297 13.08 -7.59 18.86
C THR A 297 11.92 -6.62 18.97
N TRP A 298 10.72 -7.16 19.21
CA TRP A 298 9.49 -6.39 19.27
C TRP A 298 8.75 -6.59 20.60
N SER A 299 7.99 -5.59 21.01
CA SER A 299 7.13 -5.67 22.19
C SER A 299 5.94 -6.59 21.97
N THR A 300 5.28 -7.01 23.05
CA THR A 300 3.93 -7.57 22.95
C THR A 300 2.94 -6.53 22.39
N PRO A 301 1.88 -6.96 21.67
CA PRO A 301 0.86 -6.04 21.17
C PRO A 301 0.17 -5.22 22.26
N SER A 302 -0.06 -3.95 21.97
CA SER A 302 -0.86 -3.02 22.76
C SER A 302 -2.12 -2.64 22.00
N VAL A 303 -3.30 -2.73 22.65
CA VAL A 303 -4.58 -2.41 22.00
C VAL A 303 -4.82 -0.89 21.98
N ILE A 304 -4.91 -0.31 20.78
CA ILE A 304 -5.23 1.09 20.55
C ILE A 304 -6.75 1.29 20.52
N ASP A 305 -7.47 0.42 19.83
CA ASP A 305 -8.92 0.34 19.86
C ASP A 305 -9.37 -1.10 19.60
N GLN A 306 -10.55 -1.47 20.07
CA GLN A 306 -11.19 -2.73 19.71
C GLN A 306 -12.70 -2.60 19.76
N VAL A 307 -13.37 -3.39 18.93
CA VAL A 307 -14.82 -3.57 18.92
C VAL A 307 -15.15 -5.06 18.88
N CYS A 308 -16.26 -5.43 19.51
CA CYS A 308 -16.80 -6.77 19.42
C CYS A 308 -17.83 -6.82 18.29
N SER A 309 -17.65 -7.72 17.33
CA SER A 309 -18.47 -7.82 16.12
C SER A 309 -18.91 -9.27 15.90
N PRO A 310 -20.20 -9.63 16.06
CA PRO A 310 -20.64 -11.00 15.80
C PRO A 310 -20.50 -11.33 14.30
N PHE A 311 -19.94 -12.48 13.94
CA PHE A 311 -19.82 -12.91 12.52
C PHE A 311 -21.18 -13.06 11.80
N SER A 312 -22.26 -13.25 12.56
CA SER A 312 -23.60 -13.51 12.03
C SER A 312 -24.38 -12.26 11.61
N VAL A 313 -23.95 -11.06 12.01
CA VAL A 313 -24.64 -9.81 11.70
C VAL A 313 -23.65 -8.70 11.34
N PRO A 314 -24.07 -7.70 10.54
CA PRO A 314 -23.36 -6.43 10.46
C PRO A 314 -23.06 -5.90 11.88
N GLY A 315 -21.79 -5.71 12.19
CA GLY A 315 -21.34 -5.27 13.52
C GLY A 315 -20.36 -4.11 13.41
N LEU A 316 -19.93 -3.60 14.55
CA LEU A 316 -18.96 -2.52 14.61
C LEU A 316 -17.63 -2.95 13.99
N PHE A 317 -16.88 -1.98 13.47
CA PHE A 317 -15.58 -2.23 12.87
C PHE A 317 -14.58 -1.11 13.22
N VAL A 318 -13.30 -1.46 13.30
CA VAL A 318 -12.18 -0.52 13.35
C VAL A 318 -11.07 -1.05 12.46
N GLN A 319 -10.49 -0.21 11.61
CA GLN A 319 -9.38 -0.63 10.73
C GLN A 319 -8.64 0.56 10.13
N GLY A 320 -7.62 0.25 9.32
CA GLY A 320 -6.94 1.25 8.51
C GLY A 320 -6.11 2.19 9.36
N SER A 321 -5.35 1.64 10.31
CA SER A 321 -4.55 2.45 11.21
C SER A 321 -3.36 3.09 10.48
N GLN A 322 -3.10 4.35 10.79
CA GLN A 322 -1.88 5.08 10.46
C GLN A 322 -1.11 5.37 11.75
N VAL A 323 0.21 5.35 11.69
CA VAL A 323 1.08 5.82 12.78
C VAL A 323 2.06 6.87 12.28
N ALA A 324 2.28 7.91 13.07
CA ALA A 324 3.28 8.96 12.81
C ALA A 324 3.88 9.45 14.14
N VAL A 325 5.12 9.92 14.12
CA VAL A 325 5.84 10.34 15.33
C VAL A 325 6.29 11.80 15.21
N ASP A 326 5.98 12.61 16.22
CA ASP A 326 6.41 14.01 16.26
C ASP A 326 7.90 14.16 16.61
N ALA A 327 8.42 15.38 16.45
CA ALA A 327 9.81 15.72 16.78
C ALA A 327 10.14 15.61 18.29
N ARG A 328 9.20 15.20 19.14
CA ARG A 328 9.37 14.94 20.58
C ARG A 328 9.23 13.44 20.91
N GLY A 329 9.18 12.57 19.89
CA GLY A 329 9.06 11.12 20.07
C GLY A 329 7.66 10.65 20.48
N LYS A 330 6.63 11.49 20.35
CA LYS A 330 5.24 11.10 20.64
C LYS A 330 4.59 10.50 19.39
N ALA A 331 4.07 9.29 19.54
CA ALA A 331 3.34 8.60 18.49
C ALA A 331 1.87 9.03 18.47
N TYR A 332 1.34 9.19 17.27
CA TYR A 332 -0.07 9.39 16.98
C TYR A 332 -0.53 8.15 16.21
N VAL A 333 -1.67 7.60 16.59
CA VAL A 333 -2.31 6.50 15.86
C VAL A 333 -3.72 6.95 15.48
N ALA A 334 -3.99 7.04 14.19
CA ALA A 334 -5.30 7.36 13.64
C ALA A 334 -5.89 6.13 12.97
N TRP A 335 -7.20 5.93 13.03
CA TRP A 335 -7.90 4.82 12.40
C TRP A 335 -9.33 5.23 12.08
N GLU A 336 -10.00 4.40 11.30
CA GLU A 336 -11.40 4.59 10.99
C GLU A 336 -12.28 3.64 11.80
N PHE A 337 -13.39 4.18 12.32
CA PHE A 337 -14.45 3.44 12.99
C PHE A 337 -15.70 3.39 12.10
N TYR A 338 -16.33 2.23 12.06
CA TYR A 338 -17.56 1.99 11.32
C TYR A 338 -18.65 1.53 12.30
N ALA A 339 -19.83 2.14 12.20
CA ALA A 339 -21.01 1.62 12.86
C ALA A 339 -21.52 0.35 12.15
N ALA A 340 -22.49 -0.33 12.77
CA ALA A 340 -23.03 -1.58 12.24
C ALA A 340 -23.73 -1.44 10.88
N ASP A 341 -24.10 -0.22 10.47
CA ASP A 341 -24.65 0.06 9.15
C ASP A 341 -23.59 0.11 8.04
N TYR A 342 -22.29 0.13 8.38
CA TYR A 342 -21.14 0.34 7.49
C TYR A 342 -21.14 1.67 6.71
N VAL A 343 -22.12 2.54 6.97
CA VAL A 343 -22.28 3.84 6.30
C VAL A 343 -21.85 4.96 7.24
N THR A 344 -22.20 4.85 8.52
CA THR A 344 -21.80 5.82 9.55
C THR A 344 -20.35 5.55 9.94
N ARG A 345 -19.48 6.51 9.62
CA ARG A 345 -18.02 6.39 9.67
C ARG A 345 -17.39 7.57 10.41
N GLU A 346 -16.34 7.31 11.18
CA GLU A 346 -15.59 8.33 11.92
C GLU A 346 -14.08 8.07 11.86
N ILE A 347 -13.29 9.11 11.56
CA ILE A 347 -11.84 9.06 11.80
C ILE A 347 -11.58 9.41 13.26
N ARG A 348 -10.82 8.56 13.94
CA ARG A 348 -10.45 8.70 15.35
C ARG A 348 -8.94 8.64 15.50
N ILE A 349 -8.43 9.25 16.57
CA ILE A 349 -7.01 9.31 16.86
C ILE A 349 -6.74 9.15 18.37
N ARG A 350 -5.57 8.58 18.68
CA ARG A 350 -4.95 8.61 20.01
C ARG A 350 -3.50 9.06 19.91
N LYS A 351 -3.01 9.66 20.99
CA LYS A 351 -1.61 10.10 21.14
C LYS A 351 -0.96 9.36 22.30
N SER A 352 0.30 8.99 22.18
CA SER A 352 1.09 8.42 23.27
C SER A 352 1.38 9.47 24.36
N ASP A 353 1.22 9.11 25.63
CA ASP A 353 1.42 10.02 26.78
C ASP A 353 2.88 10.04 27.29
N GLY A 354 3.69 9.01 27.01
CA GLY A 354 5.00 8.80 27.63
C GLY A 354 5.95 7.91 26.81
N GLU A 355 7.06 7.48 27.42
CA GLU A 355 7.98 6.46 26.87
C GLU A 355 7.41 5.03 27.04
N ASP A 356 6.40 4.89 27.89
CA ASP A 356 5.77 3.63 28.29
C ASP A 356 4.67 3.16 27.31
N ASN A 357 4.50 3.87 26.18
CA ASN A 357 3.49 3.59 25.16
C ASN A 357 2.04 3.51 25.65
N THR A 358 1.71 4.15 26.77
CA THR A 358 0.32 4.42 27.11
C THR A 358 -0.23 5.48 26.17
N PHE A 359 -1.48 5.31 25.74
CA PHE A 359 -2.16 6.25 24.86
C PHE A 359 -3.27 7.00 25.62
N GLY A 360 -3.39 8.29 25.35
CA GLY A 360 -4.46 9.12 25.90
C GLY A 360 -5.85 8.71 25.40
N PRO A 361 -6.90 9.48 25.72
CA PRO A 361 -8.26 9.17 25.28
C PRO A 361 -8.40 9.22 23.76
N LYS A 362 -9.40 8.51 23.22
CA LYS A 362 -9.81 8.62 21.81
C LYS A 362 -10.34 10.03 21.55
N VAL A 363 -9.91 10.63 20.46
CA VAL A 363 -10.42 11.92 19.97
C VAL A 363 -11.00 11.69 18.57
N LYS A 364 -12.21 12.22 18.32
CA LYS A 364 -12.79 12.23 16.98
C LYS A 364 -12.14 13.33 16.15
N VAL A 365 -11.67 13.00 14.95
CA VAL A 365 -11.12 13.93 13.97
C VAL A 365 -12.24 14.51 13.10
N SER A 366 -13.02 13.64 12.46
CA SER A 366 -14.15 14.00 11.61
C SER A 366 -15.12 12.85 11.47
N ASP A 367 -16.38 13.16 11.22
CA ASP A 367 -17.31 12.23 10.56
C ASP A 367 -16.89 12.07 9.08
N VAL A 368 -17.20 10.92 8.50
CA VAL A 368 -16.84 10.57 7.12
C VAL A 368 -18.09 10.21 6.34
N VAL A 369 -18.24 10.79 5.15
CA VAL A 369 -19.38 10.59 4.26
C VAL A 369 -18.94 9.67 3.12
N CYS A 370 -19.33 8.39 3.17
CA CYS A 370 -18.88 7.40 2.19
C CYS A 370 -19.05 7.85 0.73
N SER A 371 -18.04 7.54 -0.07
CA SER A 371 -17.97 7.89 -1.49
C SER A 371 -18.56 6.81 -2.40
N GLY A 372 -18.83 7.19 -3.65
CA GLY A 372 -19.45 6.31 -4.63
C GLY A 372 -20.87 5.91 -4.23
N ASP A 373 -21.18 4.63 -4.33
CA ASP A 373 -22.41 4.04 -3.78
C ASP A 373 -22.21 3.51 -2.34
N CYS A 374 -21.18 4.01 -1.64
CA CYS A 374 -20.60 3.51 -0.38
C CYS A 374 -19.97 2.10 -0.48
N SER A 375 -20.05 1.51 -1.67
CA SER A 375 -19.31 0.41 -2.26
C SER A 375 -18.08 0.88 -3.06
N VAL A 376 -18.37 1.17 -4.31
CA VAL A 376 -17.45 1.40 -5.40
C VAL A 376 -17.64 2.81 -5.96
N LEU A 377 -16.55 3.39 -6.44
CA LEU A 377 -16.61 4.53 -7.34
C LEU A 377 -17.11 4.07 -8.71
N GLN A 378 -17.65 5.02 -9.46
CA GLN A 378 -17.97 4.86 -10.86
C GLN A 378 -16.75 4.31 -11.63
N GLY A 379 -16.97 3.40 -12.56
CA GLY A 379 -15.86 2.69 -13.23
C GLY A 379 -15.33 1.48 -12.46
N GLY A 380 -15.93 1.12 -11.31
CA GLY A 380 -15.73 -0.20 -10.70
C GLY A 380 -14.49 -0.31 -9.81
N PHE A 381 -13.94 0.81 -9.35
CA PHE A 381 -12.91 0.78 -8.31
C PHE A 381 -13.56 0.80 -6.93
N ARG A 382 -13.09 -0.07 -6.05
CA ARG A 382 -13.48 -0.08 -4.63
C ARG A 382 -13.23 1.27 -3.96
N ALA A 383 -14.19 1.70 -3.13
CA ALA A 383 -14.09 2.84 -2.21
C ALA A 383 -14.90 2.59 -0.91
N ASP A 384 -15.07 1.32 -0.52
CA ASP A 384 -15.69 0.92 0.75
C ASP A 384 -14.94 1.54 1.96
N LEU A 385 -13.67 1.94 1.74
CA LEU A 385 -12.71 2.42 2.73
C LEU A 385 -12.02 3.68 2.20
N ASP A 386 -11.84 4.69 3.06
CA ASP A 386 -11.16 5.93 2.67
C ASP A 386 -9.69 5.95 3.09
N LEU A 387 -9.31 5.03 3.99
CA LEU A 387 -7.98 4.78 4.57
C LEU A 387 -7.14 6.05 4.68
N GLN A 388 -7.46 6.86 5.70
CA GLN A 388 -6.82 8.17 5.89
C GLN A 388 -5.29 8.07 5.91
N SER A 389 -4.60 9.10 5.41
CA SER A 389 -3.16 9.30 5.56
C SER A 389 -2.87 10.31 6.67
N MET A 390 -1.69 10.20 7.30
CA MET A 390 -1.30 11.08 8.41
C MET A 390 0.13 11.60 8.26
N ALA A 391 0.32 12.89 8.54
CA ALA A 391 1.64 13.49 8.65
C ALA A 391 1.74 14.40 9.87
N VAL A 392 2.96 14.54 10.39
CA VAL A 392 3.28 15.46 11.49
C VAL A 392 4.35 16.43 11.02
N ASP A 393 4.13 17.72 11.28
CA ASP A 393 5.12 18.74 11.00
C ASP A 393 6.31 18.63 11.96
N ARG A 394 7.47 18.28 11.41
CA ARG A 394 8.74 18.20 12.14
C ARG A 394 9.70 19.34 11.80
N SER A 395 9.27 20.29 10.97
CA SER A 395 10.06 21.43 10.54
C SER A 395 10.39 22.39 11.69
N ALA A 396 11.16 23.43 11.40
CA ALA A 396 11.50 24.49 12.34
C ALA A 396 10.59 25.74 12.22
N THR A 397 9.40 25.60 11.63
CA THR A 397 8.45 26.70 11.39
C THR A 397 7.43 26.85 12.52
N PRO A 398 6.56 27.88 12.49
CA PRO A 398 5.46 28.03 13.46
C PRO A 398 4.46 26.87 13.47
N THR A 399 4.37 26.08 12.39
CA THR A 399 3.47 24.92 12.29
C THR A 399 4.07 23.64 12.88
N LYS A 400 5.30 23.69 13.42
CA LYS A 400 5.97 22.55 14.07
C LYS A 400 5.07 21.88 15.11
N GLY A 401 4.88 20.57 14.94
CA GLY A 401 4.04 19.74 15.80
C GLY A 401 2.57 19.74 15.42
N ASN A 402 2.16 20.46 14.36
CA ASN A 402 0.86 20.26 13.76
C ASN A 402 0.74 18.81 13.25
N VAL A 403 -0.43 18.23 13.45
CA VAL A 403 -0.80 16.91 12.91
C VAL A 403 -1.82 17.13 11.81
N TYR A 404 -1.63 16.50 10.67
CA TYR A 404 -2.53 16.56 9.52
C TYR A 404 -3.05 15.17 9.23
N ILE A 405 -4.36 15.07 9.02
CA ILE A 405 -5.02 13.86 8.55
C ILE A 405 -5.67 14.20 7.22
N ALA A 406 -5.37 13.43 6.18
CA ALA A 406 -6.01 13.56 4.88
C ALA A 406 -6.80 12.29 4.53
N TRP A 407 -7.97 12.47 3.92
CA TRP A 407 -8.86 11.40 3.50
C TRP A 407 -9.70 11.89 2.33
N HIS A 408 -10.50 11.02 1.72
CA HIS A 408 -11.50 11.43 0.76
C HIS A 408 -12.90 11.13 1.28
N ASP A 409 -13.86 12.02 1.02
CA ASP A 409 -15.26 11.73 1.30
C ASP A 409 -16.19 12.58 0.43
N SER A 410 -17.49 12.30 0.48
CA SER A 410 -18.49 12.88 -0.42
C SER A 410 -19.44 13.87 0.24
N ARG A 411 -18.97 14.62 1.23
CA ARG A 411 -19.79 15.60 1.97
C ARG A 411 -20.30 16.77 1.13
N PHE A 412 -19.63 17.12 0.03
CA PHE A 412 -19.94 18.33 -0.73
C PHE A 412 -20.89 18.08 -1.90
N VAL A 413 -20.78 16.94 -2.59
CA VAL A 413 -21.63 16.62 -3.74
C VAL A 413 -22.18 15.20 -3.61
N GLN A 414 -23.49 15.12 -3.34
CA GLN A 414 -24.27 13.88 -3.39
C GLN A 414 -25.35 14.03 -4.47
N PHE A 415 -25.43 13.07 -5.38
CA PHE A 415 -26.36 13.10 -6.50
C PHE A 415 -27.37 11.94 -6.39
N PRO A 416 -28.69 12.19 -6.48
CA PRO A 416 -29.67 11.11 -6.42
C PRO A 416 -29.44 10.05 -7.50
N ASP A 417 -29.34 8.78 -7.09
CA ASP A 417 -29.15 7.64 -7.98
C ASP A 417 -30.01 6.46 -7.52
N LEU A 418 -30.96 6.06 -8.36
CA LEU A 418 -31.92 4.99 -8.06
C LEU A 418 -31.30 3.59 -8.11
N ALA A 419 -30.12 3.44 -8.73
CA ALA A 419 -29.39 2.18 -8.77
C ALA A 419 -28.41 2.03 -7.60
N SER A 420 -28.10 3.11 -6.88
CA SER A 420 -27.26 3.06 -5.68
C SER A 420 -28.02 2.43 -4.50
N PRO A 421 -27.40 1.54 -3.70
CA PRO A 421 -28.01 0.97 -2.50
C PRO A 421 -28.41 2.02 -1.45
N THR A 422 -27.76 3.19 -1.46
CA THR A 422 -28.03 4.29 -0.53
C THR A 422 -28.98 5.35 -1.11
N GLY A 423 -29.40 5.20 -2.38
CA GLY A 423 -30.24 6.16 -3.10
C GLY A 423 -29.51 7.39 -3.63
N PHE A 424 -28.19 7.47 -3.44
CA PHE A 424 -27.34 8.53 -3.98
C PHE A 424 -25.97 7.98 -4.41
N TYR A 425 -25.32 8.69 -5.33
CA TYR A 425 -23.90 8.57 -5.58
C TYR A 425 -23.18 9.77 -4.94
N GLY A 426 -22.18 9.50 -4.11
CA GLY A 426 -21.32 10.52 -3.51
C GLY A 426 -20.07 10.74 -4.35
N TYR A 427 -19.85 11.96 -4.84
CA TYR A 427 -18.61 12.32 -5.54
C TYR A 427 -17.54 12.68 -4.50
N ALA A 428 -16.40 12.00 -4.54
CA ALA A 428 -15.35 12.14 -3.53
C ALA A 428 -14.56 13.45 -3.71
N ASP A 429 -14.25 14.11 -2.60
CA ASP A 429 -13.28 15.22 -2.55
C ASP A 429 -12.10 14.83 -1.66
N ALA A 430 -10.89 15.27 -2.03
CA ALA A 430 -9.72 15.12 -1.18
C ALA A 430 -9.76 16.18 -0.07
N LEU A 431 -9.65 15.76 1.18
CA LEU A 431 -9.84 16.59 2.37
C LEU A 431 -8.66 16.50 3.32
N VAL A 432 -8.47 17.55 4.10
CA VAL A 432 -7.52 17.60 5.22
C VAL A 432 -8.18 18.21 6.46
N SER A 433 -7.81 17.72 7.63
CA SER A 433 -8.00 18.42 8.90
C SER A 433 -6.68 18.50 9.65
N ALA A 434 -6.48 19.63 10.33
CA ALA A 434 -5.26 19.92 11.05
C ALA A 434 -5.51 20.08 12.56
N SER A 435 -4.56 19.63 13.36
CA SER A 435 -4.51 19.87 14.79
C SER A 435 -3.22 20.60 15.18
N SER A 436 -3.35 21.78 15.78
CA SER A 436 -2.22 22.58 16.29
C SER A 436 -1.92 22.38 17.77
N ASN A 437 -2.66 21.50 18.44
CA ASN A 437 -2.53 21.24 19.88
C ASN A 437 -2.27 19.77 20.22
N GLY A 438 -1.63 19.05 19.29
CA GLY A 438 -1.22 17.67 19.47
C GLY A 438 -2.40 16.69 19.45
N GLY A 439 -3.33 16.87 18.53
CA GLY A 439 -4.45 15.95 18.28
C GLY A 439 -5.63 16.09 19.23
N LYS A 440 -5.68 17.14 20.09
CA LYS A 440 -6.78 17.33 21.07
C LYS A 440 -8.02 17.92 20.43
N THR A 441 -7.86 18.84 19.50
CA THR A 441 -8.94 19.42 18.68
C THR A 441 -8.50 19.52 17.24
N TRP A 442 -9.47 19.51 16.34
CA TRP A 442 -9.27 19.46 14.90
C TRP A 442 -10.00 20.60 14.20
N SER A 443 -9.43 21.11 13.12
CA SER A 443 -10.09 22.11 12.27
C SER A 443 -11.31 21.49 11.57
N ALA A 444 -12.22 22.34 11.10
CA ALA A 444 -13.18 21.90 10.09
C ALA A 444 -12.41 21.34 8.87
N PRO A 445 -12.93 20.31 8.19
CA PRO A 445 -12.27 19.75 7.01
C PRO A 445 -12.14 20.77 5.88
N VAL A 446 -10.94 20.86 5.31
CA VAL A 446 -10.57 21.75 4.22
C VAL A 446 -10.40 20.92 2.95
N ARG A 447 -11.00 21.37 1.85
CA ARG A 447 -10.84 20.75 0.53
C ARG A 447 -9.45 21.02 -0.04
N ILE A 448 -8.76 19.96 -0.44
CA ILE A 448 -7.41 20.00 -1.03
C ILE A 448 -7.51 20.30 -2.53
N ASN A 449 -8.40 19.61 -3.23
CA ASN A 449 -8.61 19.77 -4.66
C ASN A 449 -9.30 21.10 -5.01
N GLN A 450 -8.88 21.72 -6.12
CA GLN A 450 -9.26 23.08 -6.52
C GLN A 450 -10.25 23.12 -7.72
N ASN A 451 -10.81 21.99 -8.14
CA ASN A 451 -11.86 21.95 -9.18
C ASN A 451 -13.15 22.65 -8.71
N VAL A 452 -13.84 23.27 -9.67
CA VAL A 452 -15.14 23.91 -9.42
C VAL A 452 -16.23 22.86 -9.52
N GLU A 453 -16.93 22.63 -8.40
CA GLU A 453 -18.04 21.68 -8.30
C GLU A 453 -19.21 22.26 -7.46
N PRO A 454 -20.45 21.77 -7.65
CA PRO A 454 -20.85 20.78 -8.64
C PRO A 454 -20.72 21.29 -10.08
N LEU A 455 -20.61 20.36 -11.03
CA LEU A 455 -20.70 20.62 -12.45
C LEU A 455 -22.07 21.23 -12.81
N PRO A 456 -22.25 21.90 -13.98
CA PRO A 456 -23.51 22.53 -14.34
C PRO A 456 -24.74 21.60 -14.37
N ASN A 457 -24.52 20.28 -14.49
CA ASN A 457 -25.56 19.25 -14.44
C ASN A 457 -25.89 18.77 -13.01
N GLY A 458 -25.28 19.37 -11.98
CA GLY A 458 -25.44 19.01 -10.57
C GLY A 458 -24.61 17.82 -10.09
N ARG A 459 -23.84 17.17 -10.97
CA ARG A 459 -22.92 16.07 -10.63
C ARG A 459 -21.55 16.59 -10.21
N GLY A 460 -20.69 15.72 -9.69
CA GLY A 460 -19.28 16.01 -9.40
C GLY A 460 -18.33 15.11 -10.17
N THR A 461 -17.08 15.08 -9.72
CA THR A 461 -16.03 14.13 -10.15
C THR A 461 -15.26 13.65 -8.93
N ASP A 462 -14.75 12.41 -8.94
CA ASP A 462 -14.10 11.84 -7.77
C ASP A 462 -12.63 12.27 -7.65
N GLN A 463 -12.25 12.67 -6.44
CA GLN A 463 -10.88 12.87 -5.95
C GLN A 463 -10.63 11.97 -4.75
N TYR A 464 -9.68 11.03 -4.85
CA TYR A 464 -9.58 9.90 -3.92
C TYR A 464 -8.13 9.46 -3.64
N MET A 465 -7.96 8.69 -2.56
CA MET A 465 -6.67 8.21 -2.01
C MET A 465 -5.61 9.30 -1.81
N PRO A 466 -5.91 10.37 -1.04
CA PRO A 466 -4.91 11.40 -0.77
C PRO A 466 -3.82 10.90 0.18
N GLY A 467 -2.59 10.82 -0.30
CA GLY A 467 -1.39 10.75 0.53
C GLY A 467 -1.00 12.15 1.02
N ILE A 468 -0.36 12.28 2.19
CA ILE A 468 0.07 13.57 2.75
C ILE A 468 1.46 13.50 3.38
N ALA A 469 2.26 14.55 3.22
CA ALA A 469 3.57 14.70 3.83
C ALA A 469 3.88 16.16 4.19
N VAL A 470 4.81 16.35 5.13
CA VAL A 470 5.35 17.66 5.50
C VAL A 470 6.86 17.65 5.33
N ASP A 471 7.42 18.63 4.62
CA ASP A 471 8.86 18.72 4.41
C ASP A 471 9.57 19.55 5.49
N LYS A 472 10.90 19.66 5.39
CA LYS A 472 11.73 20.44 6.31
C LYS A 472 11.40 21.93 6.35
N THR A 473 10.72 22.45 5.33
CA THR A 473 10.34 23.87 5.22
C THR A 473 8.95 24.15 5.80
N GLY A 474 8.25 23.13 6.29
CA GLY A 474 6.90 23.25 6.82
C GLY A 474 5.82 23.31 5.73
N ARG A 475 6.19 23.10 4.46
CA ARG A 475 5.21 22.94 3.37
C ARG A 475 4.53 21.60 3.56
N VAL A 476 3.25 21.56 3.24
CA VAL A 476 2.43 20.35 3.27
C VAL A 476 2.08 20.00 1.84
N ALA A 477 2.36 18.78 1.41
CA ALA A 477 1.95 18.28 0.10
C ALA A 477 0.96 17.15 0.25
N SER A 478 -0.01 17.08 -0.67
CA SER A 478 -0.88 15.93 -0.82
C SER A 478 -0.99 15.55 -2.30
N CYS A 479 -0.96 14.26 -2.60
CA CYS A 479 -1.15 13.73 -3.94
C CYS A 479 -2.32 12.75 -3.93
N PHE A 480 -3.17 12.82 -4.94
CA PHE A 480 -4.43 12.09 -5.02
C PHE A 480 -4.79 11.79 -6.47
N TYR A 481 -5.65 10.79 -6.65
CA TYR A 481 -6.27 10.53 -7.95
C TYR A 481 -7.42 11.49 -8.19
N ASP A 482 -7.59 11.91 -9.43
CA ASP A 482 -8.53 12.97 -9.78
C ASP A 482 -9.19 12.75 -11.14
N ARG A 483 -10.52 12.85 -11.17
CA ARG A 483 -11.35 12.68 -12.37
C ARG A 483 -11.89 13.98 -12.97
N ARG A 484 -11.48 15.16 -12.49
CA ARG A 484 -11.97 16.49 -12.93
C ARG A 484 -11.86 16.77 -14.43
N LEU A 485 -10.97 16.06 -15.12
CA LEU A 485 -10.75 16.22 -16.56
C LEU A 485 -11.65 15.34 -17.42
N ASP A 486 -12.47 14.50 -16.80
CA ASP A 486 -13.53 13.74 -17.45
C ASP A 486 -14.88 14.10 -16.80
N PRO A 487 -15.72 14.92 -17.46
CA PRO A 487 -17.03 15.30 -16.92
C PRO A 487 -17.99 14.11 -16.77
N ASN A 488 -17.65 12.93 -17.30
CA ASN A 488 -18.38 11.69 -17.08
C ASN A 488 -17.83 10.86 -15.90
N ASN A 489 -16.75 11.29 -15.25
CA ASN A 489 -16.21 10.69 -14.03
C ASN A 489 -15.75 9.22 -14.19
N PHE A 490 -15.08 8.88 -15.29
CA PHE A 490 -14.45 7.56 -15.50
C PHE A 490 -12.94 7.64 -15.57
N PHE A 491 -12.39 8.49 -16.44
CA PHE A 491 -10.96 8.60 -16.62
C PHE A 491 -10.32 9.36 -15.46
N PHE A 492 -9.19 8.87 -14.97
CA PHE A 492 -8.50 9.45 -13.82
C PHE A 492 -7.09 9.91 -14.15
N ASN A 493 -6.57 10.79 -13.32
CA ASN A 493 -5.26 11.41 -13.41
C ASN A 493 -4.61 11.45 -12.02
N ARG A 494 -3.31 11.71 -11.96
CA ARG A 494 -2.66 12.10 -10.71
C ARG A 494 -2.61 13.62 -10.60
N PHE A 495 -3.06 14.15 -9.48
CA PHE A 495 -2.84 15.55 -9.09
C PHE A 495 -2.06 15.59 -7.79
N CYS A 496 -1.31 16.67 -7.59
CA CYS A 496 -0.70 16.99 -6.32
C CYS A 496 -0.93 18.46 -5.99
N ALA A 497 -1.17 18.71 -4.72
CA ALA A 497 -1.40 20.03 -4.14
C ALA A 497 -0.35 20.33 -3.09
N VAL A 498 0.06 21.60 -3.00
CA VAL A 498 0.98 22.07 -1.95
C VAL A 498 0.38 23.27 -1.22
N SER A 499 0.49 23.24 0.11
CA SER A 499 0.14 24.30 1.03
C SER A 499 1.39 24.88 1.70
N THR A 500 1.38 26.19 1.91
CA THR A 500 2.45 26.95 2.60
C THR A 500 1.97 27.61 3.89
N ASP A 501 0.72 27.37 4.30
CA ASP A 501 0.04 28.03 5.41
C ASP A 501 -0.55 27.05 6.43
N GLY A 502 0.02 25.85 6.51
CA GLY A 502 -0.41 24.80 7.43
C GLY A 502 -1.71 24.14 7.00
N ALA A 503 -1.83 23.80 5.71
CA ALA A 503 -2.97 23.11 5.10
C ALA A 503 -4.29 23.90 5.08
N GLN A 504 -4.24 25.24 5.16
CA GLN A 504 -5.44 26.09 5.08
C GLN A 504 -5.82 26.43 3.65
N THR A 505 -4.84 26.67 2.78
CA THR A 505 -5.04 26.88 1.35
C THR A 505 -4.08 26.03 0.53
N TRP A 506 -4.48 25.71 -0.71
CA TRP A 506 -3.81 24.75 -1.57
C TRP A 506 -3.69 25.27 -3.00
N ALA A 507 -2.53 24.99 -3.61
CA ALA A 507 -2.35 25.12 -5.06
C ALA A 507 -2.08 23.73 -5.63
N ASP A 508 -2.97 23.25 -6.50
CA ASP A 508 -2.85 21.95 -7.14
C ASP A 508 -2.44 22.02 -8.61
N SER A 509 -1.84 20.93 -9.08
CA SER A 509 -1.46 20.76 -10.47
C SER A 509 -1.54 19.29 -10.89
N ARG A 510 -1.87 19.08 -12.17
CA ARG A 510 -1.88 17.75 -12.79
C ARG A 510 -0.44 17.26 -12.95
N GLN A 511 -0.20 16.01 -12.58
CA GLN A 511 1.12 15.37 -12.68
C GLN A 511 1.23 14.40 -13.87
N THR A 512 0.09 13.90 -14.37
CA THR A 512 0.05 13.09 -15.59
C THR A 512 -0.16 13.96 -16.84
N ARG A 513 0.29 13.48 -18.01
CA ARG A 513 -0.01 14.14 -19.30
C ARG A 513 -1.23 13.56 -20.01
N PHE A 514 -1.60 12.33 -19.65
CA PHE A 514 -2.74 11.61 -20.18
C PHE A 514 -3.60 11.08 -19.03
N SER A 515 -4.86 10.77 -19.33
CA SER A 515 -5.77 10.18 -18.37
C SER A 515 -5.75 8.66 -18.53
N SER A 516 -5.79 7.95 -17.42
CA SER A 516 -5.91 6.49 -17.38
C SER A 516 -7.38 6.08 -17.43
N ALA A 517 -7.66 5.01 -18.17
CA ALA A 517 -8.96 4.35 -18.16
C ALA A 517 -9.05 3.43 -16.93
N PRO A 518 -10.24 3.23 -16.33
CA PRO A 518 -10.43 2.33 -15.20
C PRO A 518 -10.50 0.86 -15.66
N PHE A 519 -9.44 0.35 -16.28
CA PHE A 519 -9.35 -1.08 -16.60
C PHE A 519 -9.12 -1.87 -15.32
N HIS A 520 -9.95 -2.88 -15.09
CA HIS A 520 -9.88 -3.76 -13.94
C HIS A 520 -10.13 -5.21 -14.39
N ALA A 521 -9.90 -6.19 -13.51
CA ALA A 521 -10.04 -7.62 -13.80
C ALA A 521 -9.18 -8.12 -14.99
N THR A 522 -8.07 -7.44 -15.30
CA THR A 522 -7.12 -7.83 -16.34
C THR A 522 -6.14 -8.88 -15.85
N ASP A 523 -5.78 -8.85 -14.58
CA ASP A 523 -4.92 -9.81 -13.91
C ASP A 523 -5.75 -10.77 -13.04
N THR A 524 -5.64 -12.08 -13.33
CA THR A 524 -6.40 -13.11 -12.61
C THR A 524 -5.97 -13.34 -11.16
N PHE A 525 -4.78 -12.90 -10.76
CA PHE A 525 -4.24 -13.00 -9.40
C PHE A 525 -4.56 -11.78 -8.53
N ILE A 526 -5.25 -10.79 -9.10
CA ILE A 526 -5.67 -9.59 -8.39
C ILE A 526 -7.19 -9.50 -8.35
N GLN A 527 -7.72 -8.84 -7.33
CA GLN A 527 -9.15 -8.69 -7.15
C GLN A 527 -9.79 -7.95 -8.36
N PRO A 528 -11.01 -8.31 -8.81
CA PRO A 528 -11.56 -7.74 -10.05
C PRO A 528 -11.97 -6.26 -10.05
N LEU A 529 -12.05 -5.59 -8.92
CA LEU A 529 -12.46 -4.17 -8.71
C LEU A 529 -11.31 -3.33 -8.14
N TYR A 530 -10.07 -3.70 -8.49
CA TYR A 530 -8.86 -3.30 -7.80
C TYR A 530 -8.21 -2.04 -8.36
N MET A 531 -7.74 -1.20 -7.44
CA MET A 531 -6.85 -0.07 -7.73
C MET A 531 -5.82 0.15 -6.60
N GLY A 532 -5.73 -0.78 -5.64
CA GLY A 532 -5.13 -0.54 -4.33
C GLY A 532 -6.06 0.24 -3.39
N ASP A 533 -5.57 0.55 -2.19
CA ASP A 533 -6.30 1.30 -1.16
C ASP A 533 -5.64 2.64 -0.78
N TYR A 534 -4.34 2.83 -1.05
CA TYR A 534 -3.61 4.06 -0.73
C TYR A 534 -2.42 4.31 -1.66
N ASP A 535 -1.94 5.55 -1.66
CA ASP A 535 -0.59 5.89 -2.10
C ASP A 535 0.10 6.79 -1.06
N GLY A 536 1.35 6.50 -0.75
CA GLY A 536 2.19 7.29 0.14
C GLY A 536 2.84 8.49 -0.56
N VAL A 537 3.02 9.57 0.19
CA VAL A 537 3.89 10.70 -0.19
C VAL A 537 4.98 10.82 0.86
N ALA A 538 6.22 10.98 0.41
CA ALA A 538 7.38 11.09 1.29
C ALA A 538 8.02 12.47 1.19
N SER A 539 8.52 12.97 2.31
CA SER A 539 9.56 14.01 2.35
C SER A 539 10.88 13.40 2.83
N ASP A 540 12.00 14.09 2.63
CA ASP A 540 13.30 13.61 3.10
C ASP A 540 13.33 13.53 4.64
N PHE A 541 13.32 12.30 5.17
CA PHE A 541 13.27 12.05 6.61
C PHE A 541 14.51 12.59 7.34
N THR A 542 15.65 12.70 6.65
CA THR A 542 16.88 13.27 7.20
C THR A 542 16.81 14.80 7.33
N GLY A 543 15.86 15.44 6.66
CA GLY A 543 15.73 16.89 6.60
C GLY A 543 16.88 17.58 5.87
N ILE A 544 17.62 16.87 5.02
CA ILE A 544 18.68 17.46 4.18
C ILE A 544 18.04 18.21 3.01
N ASN A 545 17.18 17.54 2.25
CA ASN A 545 16.49 18.09 1.08
C ASN A 545 15.08 18.59 1.42
N SER A 546 14.57 19.52 0.62
CA SER A 546 13.17 19.99 0.65
C SER A 546 12.37 19.35 -0.48
N GLY A 547 11.05 19.44 -0.38
CA GLY A 547 10.13 18.88 -1.36
C GLY A 547 9.66 17.47 -1.02
N PHE A 548 9.09 16.81 -2.03
CA PHE A 548 8.36 15.56 -1.85
C PHE A 548 8.58 14.59 -3.00
N VAL A 549 8.38 13.31 -2.74
CA VAL A 549 8.26 12.26 -3.76
C VAL A 549 6.99 11.47 -3.50
N GLY A 550 6.18 11.28 -4.54
CA GLY A 550 5.01 10.42 -4.51
C GLY A 550 5.06 9.42 -5.66
N ALA A 551 5.02 8.14 -5.33
CA ALA A 551 4.76 7.10 -6.30
C ALA A 551 3.24 6.89 -6.46
N PHE A 552 2.83 6.30 -7.57
CA PHE A 552 1.43 5.99 -7.88
C PHE A 552 1.34 5.08 -9.11
N GLN A 553 0.23 4.35 -9.24
CA GLN A 553 -0.06 3.60 -10.45
C GLN A 553 -0.63 4.47 -11.58
N ILE A 554 -0.25 4.15 -12.81
CA ILE A 554 -0.86 4.62 -14.06
C ILE A 554 -1.27 3.40 -14.88
N ILE A 555 -2.53 3.37 -15.33
CA ILE A 555 -2.97 2.37 -16.32
C ILE A 555 -2.59 2.89 -17.70
N THR A 556 -1.72 2.15 -18.38
CA THR A 556 -1.24 2.51 -19.72
C THR A 556 -2.23 2.06 -20.80
N ASN A 557 -1.96 2.39 -22.06
CA ASN A 557 -2.73 1.87 -23.19
C ASN A 557 -2.56 0.36 -23.42
N LEU A 558 -1.62 -0.29 -22.74
CA LEU A 558 -1.46 -1.75 -22.74
C LEU A 558 -2.46 -2.43 -21.78
N GLY A 559 -3.17 -1.67 -20.95
CA GLY A 559 -4.20 -2.18 -20.05
C GLY A 559 -3.68 -2.70 -18.71
N ASP A 560 -2.39 -2.54 -18.44
CA ASP A 560 -1.71 -2.89 -17.20
C ASP A 560 -1.41 -1.63 -16.35
N PRO A 561 -1.62 -1.72 -15.03
CA PRO A 561 -1.22 -0.67 -14.10
C PRO A 561 0.27 -0.80 -13.77
N ASN A 562 1.03 0.25 -14.09
CA ASN A 562 2.46 0.35 -13.82
C ASN A 562 2.75 1.50 -12.84
N VAL A 563 3.84 1.41 -12.08
CA VAL A 563 4.20 2.42 -11.08
C VAL A 563 5.07 3.51 -11.69
N PHE A 564 4.69 4.75 -11.40
CA PHE A 564 5.46 5.95 -11.72
C PHE A 564 5.66 6.79 -10.45
N ALA A 565 6.61 7.70 -10.48
CA ALA A 565 6.83 8.66 -9.42
C ALA A 565 7.03 10.07 -9.97
N VAL A 566 6.65 11.03 -9.14
CA VAL A 566 6.87 12.46 -9.38
C VAL A 566 7.58 13.07 -8.19
N LYS A 567 8.45 14.05 -8.48
CA LYS A 567 9.11 14.87 -7.47
C LYS A 567 8.48 16.25 -7.45
N LEU A 568 8.06 16.69 -6.27
CA LEU A 568 7.48 18.00 -6.03
C LEU A 568 8.48 18.91 -5.30
N PRO A 569 8.42 20.23 -5.53
CA PRO A 569 9.28 21.21 -4.87
C PRO A 569 8.94 21.43 -3.40
#